data_AF-A0A3D0VQ75-F1
#
_entry.id   AF-A0A3D0VQ75-F1
#
_cell.length_a   1.000
_cell.length_b   1.000
_cell.length_c   1.000
_cell.angle_alpha   90.00
_cell.angle_beta   90.00
_cell.angle_gamma   90.00
#
_symmetry.space_group_name_H-M   'P 1'
#
loop_
_entity.id
_entity.type
_entity.pdbx_description
1 polymer ?
#
loop_
_entity_poly.entity_id
_entity_poly.type
_entity_poly.pdbx_seq_one_letter_code
_entity_poly.pdbx_strand_id
1 'polypeptide(L)'
;MDNGNNKQFKMKYTEEQITQIHNFGAFNYPPEKMANIIDMTIEEIQTEIQNKDSDFYKYFNAGKDKADYVIDCKLFELAQTGDLKALEQFEDRKNDR
;
A
#
# COMPACT_ATOMS: atom_id res chain seq x y z
N MET A 1 19.27 -40.24 5.86
CA MET A 1 19.76 -39.37 4.78
C MET A 1 18.79 -38.21 4.72
N ASP A 2 19.16 -37.14 5.42
CA ASP A 2 18.43 -35.88 5.40
C ASP A 2 18.73 -35.18 4.09
N ASN A 3 17.71 -34.52 3.53
CA ASN A 3 17.82 -33.35 2.67
C ASN A 3 16.41 -32.75 2.56
N GLY A 4 15.91 -32.27 3.71
CA GLY A 4 14.81 -31.32 3.76
C GLY A 4 15.17 -30.08 2.95
N ASN A 5 14.58 -29.96 1.76
CA ASN A 5 14.75 -28.82 0.88
C ASN A 5 13.96 -27.63 1.44
N ASN A 6 14.49 -27.01 2.50
CA ASN A 6 13.90 -25.83 3.10
C ASN A 6 14.27 -24.63 2.24
N LYS A 7 13.47 -24.37 1.20
CA LYS A 7 13.61 -23.23 0.30
C LYS A 7 13.33 -21.96 1.11
N GLN A 8 14.37 -21.40 1.72
CA GLN A 8 14.29 -20.11 2.40
C GLN A 8 13.83 -19.07 1.37
N PHE A 9 12.59 -18.60 1.48
CA PHE A 9 12.13 -17.42 0.75
C PHE A 9 12.90 -16.22 1.31
N LYS A 10 13.99 -15.85 0.64
CA LYS A 10 14.69 -14.61 0.95
C LYS A 10 13.79 -13.48 0.44
N MET A 11 13.23 -12.71 1.38
CA MET A 11 12.48 -11.50 1.08
C MET A 11 13.38 -10.55 0.30
N LYS A 12 12.87 -10.01 -0.82
CA LYS A 12 13.61 -9.07 -1.68
C LYS A 12 13.90 -7.74 -0.95
N TYR A 13 12.98 -7.32 -0.08
CA TYR A 13 13.03 -6.06 0.65
C TYR A 13 13.23 -6.29 2.15
N THR A 14 13.92 -5.36 2.80
CA THR A 14 14.00 -5.31 4.28
C THR A 14 12.65 -4.94 4.89
N GLU A 15 12.44 -5.20 6.18
CA GLU A 15 11.21 -4.81 6.89
C GLU A 15 10.97 -3.29 6.86
N GLU A 16 12.06 -2.50 6.92
CA GLU A 16 11.99 -1.05 6.80
C GLU A 16 11.51 -0.64 5.40
N GLN A 17 12.08 -1.23 4.35
CA GLN A 17 11.65 -0.97 2.98
C GLN A 17 10.19 -1.40 2.74
N ILE A 18 9.77 -2.54 3.26
CA ILE A 18 8.36 -2.98 3.19
C ILE A 18 7.44 -1.95 3.85
N THR A 19 7.83 -1.44 5.02
CA THR A 19 7.08 -0.39 5.72
C THR A 19 7.02 0.90 4.88
N GLN A 20 8.14 1.33 4.28
CA GLN A 20 8.18 2.48 3.38
C GLN A 20 7.28 2.28 2.16
N ILE A 21 7.31 1.12 1.52
CA ILE A 21 6.49 0.81 0.34
C ILE A 21 4.99 0.84 0.68
N HIS A 22 4.58 0.27 1.82
CA HIS A 22 3.21 0.42 2.31
C HIS A 22 2.82 1.89 2.47
N ASN A 23 3.69 2.70 3.08
CA ASN A 23 3.43 4.12 3.26
C ASN A 23 3.35 4.88 1.93
N PHE A 24 4.18 4.53 0.94
CA PHE A 24 4.09 5.12 -0.39
C PHE A 24 2.74 4.86 -1.04
N GLY A 25 2.20 3.65 -0.89
CA GLY A 25 0.85 3.30 -1.33
C GLY A 25 -0.24 4.09 -0.61
N ALA A 26 -0.16 4.14 0.72
CA ALA A 26 -1.11 4.87 1.57
C ALA A 26 -1.16 6.37 1.23
N PHE A 27 -0.02 6.96 0.86
CA PHE A 27 0.08 8.38 0.52
C PHE A 27 -0.02 8.66 -0.97
N ASN A 28 -0.19 7.63 -1.80
CA ASN A 28 -0.19 7.71 -3.26
C ASN A 28 1.02 8.51 -3.80
N TYR A 29 2.22 8.22 -3.29
CA TYR A 29 3.43 8.92 -3.72
C TYR A 29 3.77 8.60 -5.18
N PRO A 30 4.36 9.56 -5.92
CA PRO A 30 4.86 9.29 -7.26
C PRO A 30 6.26 8.64 -7.21
N PRO A 31 6.69 7.89 -8.25
CA PRO A 31 7.97 7.18 -8.27
C PRO A 31 9.20 8.05 -7.94
N GLU A 32 9.21 9.31 -8.39
CA GLU A 32 10.29 10.27 -8.13
C GLU A 32 10.45 10.54 -6.62
N LYS A 33 9.32 10.64 -5.91
CA LYS A 33 9.34 10.85 -4.46
C LYS A 33 9.73 9.59 -3.72
N MET A 34 9.30 8.42 -4.19
CA MET A 34 9.69 7.15 -3.61
C MET A 34 11.21 6.95 -3.72
N ALA A 35 11.81 7.16 -4.90
CA ALA A 35 13.25 7.01 -5.15
C ALA A 35 14.13 7.91 -4.27
N ASN A 36 13.63 9.09 -3.89
CA ASN A 36 14.34 9.98 -2.96
C ASN A 36 14.32 9.48 -1.50
N ILE A 37 13.48 8.49 -1.18
CA ILE A 37 13.27 7.98 0.19
C ILE A 37 13.82 6.56 0.33
N ILE A 38 13.54 5.71 -0.67
CA ILE A 38 14.04 4.34 -0.74
C ILE A 38 15.23 4.32 -1.68
N ASP A 39 16.33 3.69 -1.28
CA ASP A 39 17.60 3.60 -2.04
C ASP A 39 17.45 2.74 -3.31
N MET A 40 16.65 3.22 -4.26
CA MET A 40 16.31 2.62 -5.55
C MET A 40 16.19 3.73 -6.59
N THR A 41 16.47 3.42 -7.85
CA THR A 41 16.28 4.39 -8.93
C THR A 41 14.81 4.53 -9.31
N ILE A 42 14.47 5.61 -9.99
CA ILE A 42 13.11 5.84 -10.51
C ILE A 42 12.72 4.72 -11.48
N GLU A 43 13.66 4.29 -12.33
CA GLU A 43 13.45 3.22 -13.32
C GLU A 43 13.17 1.86 -12.66
N GLU A 44 13.87 1.54 -11.55
CA GLU A 44 13.63 0.34 -10.76
C GLU A 44 12.21 0.36 -10.16
N ILE A 45 11.81 1.49 -9.57
CA ILE A 45 10.48 1.64 -8.96
C ILE A 45 9.39 1.56 -10.02
N GLN A 46 9.57 2.19 -11.19
CA GLN A 46 8.62 2.10 -12.29
C GLN A 46 8.46 0.67 -12.79
N THR A 47 9.57 -0.07 -12.93
CA THR A 47 9.56 -1.49 -13.32
C THR A 47 8.79 -2.34 -12.31
N GLU A 48 9.04 -2.11 -11.02
CA GLU A 48 8.37 -2.80 -9.93
C GLU A 48 6.86 -2.51 -9.88
N ILE A 49 6.45 -1.25 -10.01
CA ILE A 49 5.03 -0.84 -10.00
C ILE A 49 4.27 -1.36 -11.22
N GLN A 50 4.90 -1.43 -12.39
CA GLN A 50 4.26 -1.96 -13.59
C GLN A 50 4.06 -3.48 -13.54
N ASN A 51 4.91 -4.18 -12.80
CA ASN A 51 4.79 -5.62 -12.59
C ASN A 51 3.85 -5.94 -11.42
N LYS A 52 2.60 -6.30 -11.72
CA LYS A 52 1.58 -6.63 -10.70
C LYS A 52 1.92 -7.85 -9.84
N ASP A 53 2.84 -8.69 -10.29
CA ASP A 53 3.30 -9.85 -9.54
C ASP A 53 4.50 -9.52 -8.63
N SER A 54 5.07 -8.31 -8.73
CA SER A 54 6.18 -7.89 -7.89
C SER A 54 5.75 -7.73 -6.44
N ASP A 55 6.65 -8.05 -5.52
CA ASP A 55 6.39 -7.85 -4.09
C ASP A 55 6.21 -6.36 -3.77
N PHE A 56 6.93 -5.48 -4.47
CA PHE A 56 6.79 -4.03 -4.32
C PHE A 56 5.37 -3.59 -4.66
N TYR A 57 4.83 -4.00 -5.82
CA TYR A 57 3.48 -3.66 -6.22
C TYR A 57 2.45 -4.16 -5.21
N LYS A 58 2.63 -5.40 -4.72
CA LYS A 58 1.75 -5.99 -3.70
C LYS A 58 1.77 -5.20 -2.40
N TYR A 59 2.94 -4.83 -1.88
CA TYR A 59 3.05 -4.00 -0.67
C TYR A 59 2.49 -2.60 -0.89
N PHE A 60 2.77 -1.99 -2.03
CA PHE A 60 2.28 -0.67 -2.40
C PHE A 60 0.75 -0.67 -2.45
N ASN A 61 0.15 -1.61 -3.19
CA ASN A 61 -1.30 -1.72 -3.29
C ASN A 61 -1.94 -2.04 -1.94
N ALA A 62 -1.35 -2.95 -1.16
CA ALA A 62 -1.82 -3.21 0.19
C ALA A 62 -1.76 -1.97 1.11
N GLY A 63 -0.79 -1.08 0.89
CA GLY A 63 -0.73 0.21 1.58
C GLY A 63 -1.90 1.13 1.21
N LYS A 64 -2.21 1.22 -0.08
CA LYS A 64 -3.38 1.95 -0.59
C LYS A 64 -4.69 1.41 -0.02
N ASP A 65 -4.91 0.10 -0.11
CA ASP A 65 -6.12 -0.56 0.39
C ASP A 65 -6.30 -0.35 1.90
N LYS A 66 -5.21 -0.44 2.67
CA LYS A 66 -5.24 -0.16 4.12
C LYS A 66 -5.59 1.29 4.43
N ALA A 67 -5.04 2.24 3.68
CA ALA A 67 -5.37 3.66 3.87
C ALA A 67 -6.84 3.93 3.55
N ASP A 68 -7.34 3.37 2.46
CA ASP A 68 -8.74 3.48 2.08
C ASP A 68 -9.66 2.91 3.16
N TYR A 69 -9.36 1.71 3.68
CA TYR A 69 -10.09 1.09 4.77
C TYR A 69 -10.11 1.97 6.04
N VAL A 70 -8.96 2.51 6.46
CA VAL A 70 -8.87 3.37 7.66
C VAL A 70 -9.70 4.65 7.48
N ILE A 71 -9.65 5.27 6.30
CA ILE A 71 -10.48 6.44 5.98
C ILE A 71 -11.96 6.08 6.08
N ASP A 72 -12.36 4.96 5.49
CA ASP A 72 -13.76 4.52 5.50
C ASP A 72 -14.26 4.25 6.91
N CYS A 73 -13.46 3.56 7.74
CA CYS A 73 -13.78 3.37 9.15
C CYS A 73 -13.98 4.71 9.85
N LYS A 74 -13.12 5.70 9.57
CA LYS A 74 -13.24 7.01 10.22
C LYS A 74 -14.48 7.77 9.78
N LEU A 75 -14.79 7.74 8.49
CA LEU A 75 -16.02 8.35 7.96
C LEU A 75 -17.27 7.67 8.54
N PHE A 76 -17.25 6.34 8.66
CA PHE A 76 -18.33 5.59 9.26
C PHE A 76 -18.55 5.96 10.73
N GLU A 77 -17.48 6.04 11.53
CA GLU A 77 -17.55 6.51 12.93
C GLU A 77 -18.17 7.91 13.03
N LEU A 78 -17.74 8.85 12.17
CA LEU A 78 -18.26 10.22 12.18
C LEU A 78 -19.73 10.26 11.76
N ALA A 79 -20.11 9.48 10.74
CA ALA A 79 -21.49 9.37 10.29
C ALA A 79 -22.42 8.85 11.40
N GLN A 80 -21.96 7.89 12.23
CA GLN A 80 -22.71 7.40 13.39
C GLN A 80 -23.00 8.49 14.44
N THR A 81 -22.19 9.55 14.49
CA THR A 81 -22.42 10.71 15.38
C THR A 81 -23.34 11.77 14.79
N GLY A 82 -23.88 11.54 13.58
CA GLY A 82 -24.75 12.47 12.88
C GLY A 82 -24.03 13.47 11.97
N ASP A 83 -22.74 13.27 11.68
CA ASP A 83 -22.02 14.07 10.68
C ASP A 83 -22.48 13.70 9.27
N LEU A 84 -23.40 14.51 8.72
CA LEU A 84 -23.98 14.30 7.40
C LEU A 84 -22.95 14.40 6.27
N LYS A 85 -21.90 15.22 6.44
CA LYS A 85 -20.83 15.36 5.44
C LYS A 85 -19.96 14.09 5.40
N ALA A 86 -19.67 13.50 6.55
CA ALA A 86 -18.97 12.22 6.62
C ALA A 86 -19.80 11.09 6.01
N LEU A 87 -21.13 11.08 6.23
CA LEU A 87 -22.04 10.12 5.60
C LEU A 87 -22.04 10.24 4.06
N GLU A 88 -22.14 11.46 3.54
CA GLU A 88 -22.07 11.73 2.10
C GLU A 88 -20.75 11.21 1.50
N GLN A 89 -19.61 11.57 2.10
CA GLN A 89 -18.30 11.10 1.63
C GLN A 89 -18.12 9.59 1.72
N PHE A 90 -18.68 8.94 2.74
CA PHE A 90 -18.64 7.49 2.88
C PHE A 90 -19.44 6.80 1.77
N GLU A 91 -20.63 7.31 1.46
CA GLU A 91 -21.48 6.80 0.38
C GLU A 91 -20.86 7.03 -1.00
N ASP A 92 -20.28 8.21 -1.25
CA ASP A 92 -19.56 8.52 -2.50
C ASP A 92 -18.41 7.53 -2.74
N ARG A 93 -17.55 7.32 -1.73
CA ARG A 93 -16.43 6.37 -1.81
C ARG A 93 -16.88 4.92 -2.02
N LYS A 94 -18.07 4.55 -1.55
CA LYS A 94 -18.64 3.22 -1.78
C LYS A 94 -19.10 3.03 -3.23
N ASN A 95 -19.57 4.10 -3.89
CA ASN A 95 -20.05 4.06 -5.28
C ASN A 95 -18.93 4.10 -6.31
N ASP A 96 -17.78 4.67 -5.96
CA ASP A 96 -16.60 4.82 -6.85
C ASP A 96 -15.70 3.56 -6.93
N ARG A 97 -16.13 2.43 -6.35
CA ARG A 97 -15.35 1.17 -6.26
C ARG A 97 -16.07 0.01 -6.95
#